data_AF-A0A2Z4V3L0-F1
#
_entry.id   AF-A0A2Z4V3L0-F1
#
_cell.length_a   1.000
_cell.length_b   1.000
_cell.length_c   1.000
_cell.angle_alpha   90.00
_cell.angle_beta   90.00
_cell.angle_gamma   90.00
#
_symmetry.space_group_name_H-M   'P 1'
#
loop_
_entity.id
_entity.type
_entity.pdbx_description
1 polymer ?
#
loop_
_entity_poly.entity_id
_entity_poly.type
_entity_poly.pdbx_seq_one_letter_code
_entity_poly.pdbx_strand_id
1 'polypeptide(L)'
;MHSVRVRGDPVMAEATARDLVTPEPSRPVAVPFVPPDGMLDVNGQPRRLVARTTERYAAVQALLAEGRSLAAIGRTLRLDHSTVRRFVRAASLDELLVKATGRLSLLDEHKTYLRARWLEGCHDIPQLHRELRERGFTGSVQCLRRYFRAFRPPRQPGRKQQPVSRPRPRPAPKPRRVVRWIMTNPQHLAAADAAELKEIRTACPHLDAAARHVHDFAEMLHHLRGDQLPDWMERVLTDDLPALHSLVSGLRRDFDAVTAGLSTPWSSGQVEGHVTRVKLIKRMAYGRANLDLLRQRVLLGP
;
A
#
# COMPACT_ATOMS: atom_id res chain seq x y z
N MET A 1 -65.74 17.97 58.08
CA MET A 1 -66.07 16.63 57.57
C MET A 1 -66.40 16.74 56.09
N HIS A 2 -65.62 16.06 55.25
CA HIS A 2 -65.84 15.60 53.87
C HIS A 2 -66.94 16.29 53.04
N SER A 3 -66.61 17.23 52.13
CA SER A 3 -66.10 17.02 50.75
C SER A 3 -67.08 16.29 49.84
N VAL A 4 -67.74 17.06 48.95
CA VAL A 4 -68.59 16.59 47.85
C VAL A 4 -68.42 17.51 46.64
N ARG A 5 -68.07 16.89 45.48
CA ARG A 5 -68.37 17.30 44.09
C ARG A 5 -67.66 18.57 43.54
N VAL A 6 -67.41 18.78 42.25
CA VAL A 6 -67.82 18.20 40.95
C VAL A 6 -66.63 18.30 39.98
N ARG A 7 -66.64 17.47 38.91
CA ARG A 7 -65.92 17.68 37.63
C ARG A 7 -65.92 19.11 37.11
N GLY A 8 -64.86 19.46 36.40
CA GLY A 8 -64.85 20.53 35.39
C GLY A 8 -63.45 20.71 34.81
N ASP A 9 -63.25 20.33 33.55
CA ASP A 9 -62.17 20.93 32.74
C ASP A 9 -62.52 22.39 32.48
N PRO A 10 -61.50 23.27 32.40
CA PRO A 10 -61.53 24.25 31.33
C PRO A 10 -60.18 24.51 30.67
N VAL A 11 -60.32 25.00 29.45
CA VAL A 11 -59.31 25.49 28.53
C VAL A 11 -58.97 26.97 28.85
N MET A 12 -57.77 27.43 28.43
CA MET A 12 -57.31 28.83 28.25
C MET A 12 -56.85 29.54 29.54
N ALA A 13 -55.84 30.42 29.62
CA ALA A 13 -55.02 31.17 28.67
C ALA A 13 -53.84 31.84 29.44
N GLU A 14 -52.96 32.54 28.70
CA GLU A 14 -52.02 33.64 29.07
C GLU A 14 -50.54 33.33 28.79
N ALA A 15 -49.69 34.23 28.29
CA ALA A 15 -49.84 35.48 27.55
C ALA A 15 -48.42 35.95 27.15
N THR A 16 -48.32 36.64 26.01
CA THR A 16 -47.38 37.75 25.69
C THR A 16 -45.85 37.58 25.67
N ALA A 17 -45.33 37.52 24.44
CA ALA A 17 -44.31 38.40 23.82
C ALA A 17 -43.08 38.90 24.62
N ARG A 18 -41.89 38.49 24.15
CA ARG A 18 -40.68 39.33 24.09
C ARG A 18 -39.89 39.02 22.81
N ASP A 19 -39.80 40.01 21.92
CA ASP A 19 -38.81 40.10 20.84
C ASP A 19 -37.40 40.16 21.42
N LEU A 20 -36.49 39.25 21.00
CA LEU A 20 -35.05 39.42 21.10
C LEU A 20 -34.34 38.65 19.98
N VAL A 21 -34.05 39.37 18.89
CA VAL A 21 -32.84 39.33 18.05
C VAL A 21 -32.15 37.97 17.90
N THR A 22 -32.36 37.32 16.75
CA THR A 22 -31.47 36.25 16.28
C THR A 22 -30.17 36.88 15.75
N PRO A 23 -28.98 36.55 16.26
CA PRO A 23 -27.73 37.02 15.67
C PRO A 23 -27.55 36.36 14.29
N GLU A 24 -27.35 37.18 13.25
CA GLU A 24 -26.92 36.69 11.94
C GLU A 24 -25.66 35.82 12.08
N PRO A 25 -25.58 34.66 11.40
CA PRO A 25 -24.34 33.90 11.34
C PRO A 25 -23.32 34.70 10.55
N SER A 26 -22.25 35.12 11.23
CA SER A 26 -21.08 35.78 10.66
C SER A 26 -20.61 35.03 9.41
N ARG A 27 -20.78 35.65 8.24
CA ARG A 27 -20.21 35.15 6.97
C ARG A 27 -18.71 34.94 7.18
N PRO A 28 -18.16 33.75 6.91
CA PRO A 28 -16.72 33.56 6.96
C PRO A 28 -16.09 34.51 5.94
N VAL A 29 -15.21 35.38 6.43
CA VAL A 29 -14.41 36.29 5.61
C VAL A 29 -13.73 35.46 4.53
N ALA A 30 -14.17 35.67 3.28
CA ALA A 30 -13.61 35.01 2.12
C ALA A 30 -12.16 35.47 1.97
N VAL A 31 -11.22 34.56 2.24
CA VAL A 31 -9.80 34.79 1.93
C VAL A 31 -9.71 34.98 0.40
N PRO A 32 -9.20 36.11 -0.09
CA PRO A 32 -9.15 36.37 -1.52
C PRO A 32 -8.23 35.36 -2.21
N PHE A 33 -8.79 34.63 -3.16
CA PHE A 33 -8.07 33.72 -4.07
C PHE A 33 -7.29 34.55 -5.08
N VAL A 34 -5.99 34.72 -4.84
CA VAL A 34 -5.06 35.27 -5.83
C VAL A 34 -4.62 34.10 -6.74
N PRO A 35 -4.76 34.21 -8.07
CA PRO A 35 -4.27 33.18 -8.97
C PRO A 35 -2.78 32.97 -8.73
N PRO A 36 -2.28 31.72 -8.70
CA PRO A 36 -0.85 31.51 -8.73
C PRO A 36 -0.34 32.01 -10.08
N ASP A 37 0.31 33.17 -10.08
CA ASP A 37 1.39 33.47 -11.03
C ASP A 37 2.22 32.19 -11.19
N GLY A 38 2.79 31.94 -12.37
CA GLY A 38 3.57 30.71 -12.62
C GLY A 38 4.66 30.39 -11.55
N MET A 39 4.96 31.38 -10.71
CA MET A 39 5.83 31.38 -9.53
C MET A 39 5.23 30.78 -8.24
N LEU A 40 3.93 30.96 -8.00
CA LEU A 40 3.26 30.58 -6.75
C LEU A 40 2.49 29.26 -6.90
N ASP A 41 2.30 28.59 -5.77
CA ASP A 41 1.39 27.46 -5.61
C ASP A 41 0.01 27.96 -5.19
N VAL A 42 -0.93 27.03 -5.05
CA VAL A 42 -2.33 27.35 -4.75
C VAL A 42 -2.55 27.94 -3.35
N ASN A 43 -1.53 27.96 -2.51
CA ASN A 43 -1.55 28.57 -1.18
C ASN A 43 -0.85 29.94 -1.17
N GLY A 44 -0.51 30.49 -2.35
CA GLY A 44 0.25 31.72 -2.49
C GLY A 44 1.72 31.59 -2.09
N GLN A 45 2.23 30.36 -1.93
CA GLN A 45 3.63 30.11 -1.59
C GLN A 45 4.47 29.86 -2.83
N PRO A 46 5.77 30.21 -2.87
CA PRO A 46 6.60 29.90 -4.03
C PRO A 46 6.64 28.40 -4.31
N ARG A 47 6.40 27.98 -5.56
CA ARG A 47 6.49 26.57 -5.95
C ARG A 47 7.86 26.03 -5.54
N ARG A 48 7.95 24.76 -5.12
CA ARG A 48 9.23 24.14 -4.71
C ARG A 48 10.38 24.34 -5.70
N LEU A 49 10.08 24.34 -7.00
CA LEU A 49 11.07 24.61 -8.04
C LEU A 49 11.56 26.07 -8.00
N VAL A 50 10.65 27.02 -7.80
CA VAL A 50 10.91 28.46 -7.68
C VAL A 50 11.71 28.72 -6.41
N ALA A 51 11.21 28.31 -5.24
CA ALA A 51 11.91 28.43 -3.96
C ALA A 51 13.34 27.88 -4.02
N ARG A 52 13.51 26.64 -4.49
CA ARG A 52 14.83 25.99 -4.61
C ARG A 52 15.77 26.72 -5.59
N THR A 53 15.23 27.31 -6.65
CA THR A 53 16.04 28.01 -7.66
C THR A 53 16.45 29.39 -7.15
N THR A 54 15.54 30.09 -6.47
CA THR A 54 15.81 31.35 -5.76
C THR A 54 16.88 31.18 -4.69
N GLU A 55 16.72 30.19 -3.80
CA GLU A 55 17.70 29.89 -2.74
C GLU A 55 19.09 29.56 -3.31
N ARG A 56 19.15 28.71 -4.34
CA ARG A 56 20.41 28.31 -4.96
C ARG A 56 21.06 29.45 -5.72
N TYR A 57 20.28 30.32 -6.35
CA TYR A 57 20.79 31.52 -7.03
C TYR A 57 21.38 32.50 -6.03
N ALA A 58 20.67 32.81 -4.95
CA ALA A 58 21.20 33.67 -3.88
C ALA A 58 22.50 33.10 -3.28
N ALA A 59 22.55 31.79 -2.99
CA ALA A 59 23.74 31.15 -2.42
C ALA A 59 24.95 31.15 -3.39
N VAL A 60 24.71 30.95 -4.70
CA VAL A 60 25.78 31.02 -5.71
C VAL A 60 26.30 32.45 -5.86
N GLN A 61 25.41 33.45 -5.91
CA GLN A 61 25.79 34.85 -6.05
C GLN A 61 26.54 35.38 -4.81
N ALA A 62 26.15 34.98 -3.60
CA ALA A 62 26.85 35.34 -2.36
C ALA A 62 28.30 34.82 -2.37
N LEU A 63 28.50 33.53 -2.68
CA LEU A 63 29.84 32.95 -2.75
C LEU A 63 30.68 33.51 -3.91
N LEU A 64 30.04 33.96 -4.99
CA LEU A 64 30.72 34.64 -6.09
C LEU A 64 31.18 36.04 -5.67
N ALA A 65 30.36 36.78 -4.93
CA ALA A 65 30.71 38.09 -4.37
C ALA A 65 31.86 38.01 -3.35
N GLU A 66 31.99 36.89 -2.63
CA GLU A 66 33.15 36.56 -1.79
C GLU A 66 34.43 36.20 -2.58
N GLY A 67 34.39 36.25 -3.92
CA GLY A 67 35.54 35.97 -4.78
C GLY A 67 35.90 34.48 -4.90
N ARG A 68 35.00 33.57 -4.53
CA ARG A 68 35.27 32.11 -4.58
C ARG A 68 35.26 31.62 -6.03
N SER A 69 36.18 30.72 -6.37
CA SER A 69 36.21 30.10 -7.69
C SER A 69 35.00 29.19 -7.92
N LEU A 70 34.57 29.03 -9.18
CA LEU A 70 33.41 28.20 -9.55
C LEU A 70 33.51 26.76 -9.02
N ALA A 71 34.72 26.19 -8.99
CA ALA A 71 34.97 24.85 -8.46
C ALA A 71 34.84 24.78 -6.92
N ALA A 72 35.12 25.87 -6.20
CA ALA A 72 34.89 25.96 -4.77
C ALA A 72 33.39 26.07 -4.46
N ILE A 73 32.66 26.90 -5.22
CA ILE A 73 31.20 27.06 -5.09
C ILE A 73 30.47 25.72 -5.30
N GLY A 74 30.86 24.96 -6.34
CA GLY A 74 30.28 23.65 -6.62
C GLY A 74 30.49 22.64 -5.48
N ARG A 75 31.67 22.63 -4.87
CA ARG A 75 31.98 21.75 -3.72
C ARG A 75 31.18 22.15 -2.47
N THR A 76 31.10 23.44 -2.15
CA THR A 76 30.37 23.94 -0.98
C THR A 76 28.87 23.68 -1.08
N LEU A 77 28.27 23.99 -2.23
CA LEU A 77 26.82 23.87 -2.43
C LEU A 77 26.39 22.47 -2.92
N ARG A 78 27.35 21.56 -3.13
CA ARG A 78 27.15 20.23 -3.73
C ARG A 78 26.39 20.30 -5.06
N LEU A 79 26.79 21.25 -5.90
CA LEU A 79 26.22 21.49 -7.22
C LEU A 79 27.21 21.08 -8.31
N ASP A 80 26.69 20.49 -9.39
CA ASP A 80 27.50 20.18 -10.57
C ASP A 80 28.06 21.45 -11.24
N HIS A 81 29.23 21.34 -11.85
CA HIS A 81 29.94 22.45 -12.46
C HIS A 81 29.14 23.14 -13.57
N SER A 82 28.36 22.39 -14.37
CA SER A 82 27.47 22.96 -15.39
C SER A 82 26.33 23.76 -14.77
N THR A 83 25.86 23.34 -13.60
CA THR A 83 24.81 24.04 -12.84
C THR A 83 25.37 25.33 -12.26
N VAL A 84 26.53 25.30 -11.60
CA VAL A 84 27.17 26.52 -11.08
C VAL A 84 27.41 27.53 -12.20
N ARG A 85 27.97 27.09 -13.34
CA ARG A 85 28.19 27.94 -14.51
C ARG A 85 26.90 28.56 -15.04
N ARG A 86 25.80 27.80 -15.07
CA ARG A 86 24.48 28.32 -15.49
C ARG A 86 23.96 29.40 -14.54
N PHE A 87 24.10 29.20 -13.23
CA PHE A 87 23.64 30.16 -12.22
C PHE A 87 24.49 31.44 -12.17
N VAL A 88 25.79 31.34 -12.46
CA VAL A 88 26.70 32.51 -12.54
C VAL A 88 26.48 33.32 -13.82
N ARG A 89 26.16 32.66 -14.95
CA ARG A 89 25.92 33.34 -16.23
C ARG A 89 24.55 33.98 -16.36
N ALA A 90 23.58 33.54 -15.56
CA ALA A 90 22.24 34.10 -15.61
C ALA A 90 22.25 35.56 -15.16
N ALA A 91 21.68 36.44 -15.98
CA ALA A 91 21.62 37.88 -15.70
C ALA A 91 20.57 38.20 -14.62
N SER A 92 19.55 37.35 -14.49
CA SER A 92 18.51 37.49 -13.47
C SER A 92 17.94 36.14 -13.04
N LEU A 93 17.24 36.15 -11.90
CA LEU A 93 16.47 35.01 -11.43
C LEU A 93 15.34 34.64 -12.40
N ASP A 94 14.76 35.62 -13.09
CA ASP A 94 13.68 35.41 -14.05
C ASP A 94 14.11 34.55 -15.24
N GLU A 95 15.34 34.74 -15.72
CA GLU A 95 15.95 33.92 -16.79
C GLU A 95 16.00 32.42 -16.41
N LEU A 96 16.32 32.12 -15.15
CA LEU A 96 16.37 30.75 -14.64
C LEU A 96 14.97 30.15 -14.42
N LEU A 97 13.96 30.99 -14.23
CA LEU A 97 12.60 30.59 -13.93
C LEU A 97 11.68 30.54 -15.16
N VAL A 98 12.15 30.91 -16.36
CA VAL A 98 11.40 30.79 -17.63
C VAL A 98 10.84 29.38 -17.85
N LYS A 99 11.59 28.33 -17.48
CA LYS A 99 11.09 26.93 -17.56
C LYS A 99 10.02 26.59 -16.53
N ALA A 100 9.95 27.33 -15.42
CA ALA A 100 8.94 27.16 -14.38
C ALA A 100 7.64 27.92 -14.74
N THR A 101 7.77 29.08 -15.41
CA THR A 101 6.65 29.90 -15.88
C THR A 101 6.03 29.38 -17.18
N GLY A 102 6.82 28.78 -18.09
CA GLY A 102 6.34 28.28 -19.38
C GLY A 102 5.56 26.96 -19.38
N ARG A 103 5.42 26.28 -18.23
CA ARG A 103 4.57 25.09 -18.11
C ARG A 103 3.17 25.50 -17.65
N LEU A 104 2.36 25.95 -18.61
CA LEU A 104 0.91 25.94 -18.47
C LEU A 104 0.51 24.50 -18.12
N SER A 105 0.01 24.29 -16.93
CA SER A 105 -0.56 23.00 -16.55
C SER A 105 -1.89 22.86 -17.29
N LEU A 106 -2.19 21.69 -17.85
CA LEU A 106 -3.51 21.37 -18.43
C LEU A 106 -4.69 21.68 -17.47
N LEU A 107 -4.39 21.81 -16.17
CA LEU A 107 -5.37 22.19 -15.16
C LEU A 107 -5.65 23.71 -15.12
N ASP A 108 -4.74 24.55 -15.63
CA ASP A 108 -4.79 26.01 -15.52
C ASP A 108 -6.04 26.58 -16.20
N GLU A 109 -6.41 26.04 -17.37
CA GLU A 109 -7.63 26.40 -18.11
C GLU A 109 -8.93 26.12 -17.34
N HIS A 110 -8.92 25.11 -16.46
CA HIS A 110 -10.12 24.70 -15.73
C HIS A 110 -10.15 25.12 -14.26
N LYS A 111 -9.16 25.89 -13.77
CA LYS A 111 -9.10 26.35 -12.37
C LYS A 111 -10.31 27.20 -11.98
N THR A 112 -10.78 28.06 -12.88
CA THR A 112 -11.93 28.96 -12.64
C THR A 112 -13.20 28.16 -12.40
N TYR A 113 -13.41 27.10 -13.19
CA TYR A 113 -14.54 26.19 -13.00
C TYR A 113 -14.45 25.39 -11.71
N LEU A 114 -13.27 24.84 -11.41
CA LEU A 114 -13.03 24.13 -10.16
C LEU A 114 -13.29 25.01 -8.93
N ARG A 115 -13.00 26.31 -9.00
CA ARG A 115 -13.30 27.28 -7.95
C ARG A 115 -14.81 27.48 -7.76
N ALA A 116 -15.56 27.66 -8.85
CA ALA A 116 -17.00 27.84 -8.77
C ALA A 116 -17.67 26.62 -8.11
N ARG A 117 -17.35 25.41 -8.56
CA ARG A 117 -17.89 24.16 -8.00
C ARG A 117 -17.49 23.93 -6.55
N TRP A 118 -16.26 24.33 -6.18
CA TRP A 118 -15.81 24.26 -4.80
C TRP A 118 -16.58 25.22 -3.89
N LEU A 119 -16.85 26.45 -4.35
CA LEU A 119 -17.67 27.43 -3.62
C LEU A 119 -19.15 27.00 -3.52
N GLU A 120 -19.65 26.27 -4.51
CA GLU A 120 -20.97 25.64 -4.51
C GLU A 120 -21.06 24.41 -3.56
N GLY A 121 -19.96 24.04 -2.89
CA GLY A 121 -19.92 22.95 -1.90
C GLY A 121 -19.64 21.57 -2.49
N CYS A 122 -19.29 21.47 -3.78
CA CYS A 122 -18.91 20.20 -4.40
C CYS A 122 -17.47 19.83 -4.04
N HIS A 123 -17.32 18.99 -3.01
CA HIS A 123 -16.02 18.50 -2.52
C HIS A 123 -15.66 17.08 -3.03
N ASP A 124 -16.49 16.48 -3.88
CA ASP A 124 -16.25 15.15 -4.44
C ASP A 124 -15.33 15.21 -5.67
N ILE A 125 -14.07 14.79 -5.47
CA ILE A 125 -13.01 14.90 -6.49
C ILE A 125 -13.27 13.99 -7.71
N PRO A 126 -13.68 12.72 -7.56
CA PRO A 126 -14.20 11.91 -8.66
C PRO A 126 -15.31 12.57 -9.48
N GLN A 127 -16.28 13.22 -8.84
CA GLN A 127 -17.35 13.94 -9.53
C GLN A 127 -16.79 15.12 -10.34
N LEU A 128 -15.95 15.96 -9.73
CA LEU A 128 -15.29 17.07 -10.42
C LEU A 128 -14.44 16.60 -11.61
N HIS A 129 -13.85 15.40 -11.54
CA HIS A 129 -13.10 14.83 -12.65
C HIS A 129 -13.99 14.43 -13.83
N ARG A 130 -15.18 13.90 -13.56
CA ARG A 130 -16.17 13.57 -14.59
C ARG A 130 -16.66 14.84 -15.29
N GLU A 131 -17.03 15.86 -14.51
CA GLU A 131 -17.45 17.18 -15.01
C GLU A 131 -16.34 17.87 -15.83
N LEU A 132 -15.07 17.70 -15.43
CA LEU A 132 -13.92 18.20 -16.19
C LEU A 132 -13.70 17.45 -17.50
N ARG A 133 -13.88 16.12 -17.51
CA ARG A 133 -13.77 15.31 -18.73
C ARG A 133 -14.81 15.70 -19.79
N GLU A 134 -16.04 15.99 -19.36
CA GLU A 134 -17.10 16.48 -20.24
C GLU A 134 -16.76 17.84 -20.87
N ARG A 135 -15.89 18.62 -20.20
CA ARG A 135 -15.38 19.92 -20.66
C ARG A 135 -14.04 19.84 -21.40
N GLY A 136 -13.63 18.64 -21.80
CA GLY A 136 -12.41 18.43 -22.60
C GLY A 136 -11.13 18.17 -21.80
N PHE A 137 -11.20 18.00 -20.48
CA PHE A 137 -10.01 17.70 -19.68
C PHE A 137 -9.51 16.27 -19.92
N THR A 138 -8.29 16.13 -20.43
CA THR A 138 -7.64 14.84 -20.72
C THR A 138 -6.78 14.30 -19.57
N GLY A 139 -6.64 15.05 -18.48
CA GLY A 139 -5.76 14.67 -17.37
C GLY A 139 -6.33 13.62 -16.41
N SER A 140 -5.47 13.08 -15.54
CA SER A 140 -5.84 12.07 -14.55
C SER A 140 -6.60 12.65 -13.34
N VAL A 141 -7.48 11.85 -12.73
CA VAL A 141 -8.10 12.13 -11.40
C VAL A 141 -7.04 12.52 -10.37
N GLN A 142 -5.84 11.94 -10.46
CA GLN A 142 -4.74 12.22 -9.54
C GLN A 142 -4.24 13.67 -9.63
N CYS A 143 -4.36 14.33 -10.79
CA CYS A 143 -4.03 15.75 -10.92
C CYS A 143 -4.98 16.62 -10.08
N LEU A 144 -6.29 16.33 -10.11
CA LEU A 144 -7.26 17.02 -9.27
C LEU A 144 -7.05 16.69 -7.79
N ARG A 145 -6.78 15.43 -7.44
CA ARG A 145 -6.46 15.06 -6.05
C ARG A 145 -5.25 15.81 -5.52
N ARG A 146 -4.21 15.99 -6.35
CA ARG A 146 -3.03 16.78 -5.98
C ARG A 146 -3.35 18.26 -5.84
N TYR A 147 -4.17 18.81 -6.73
CA TYR A 147 -4.62 20.21 -6.68
C TYR A 147 -5.45 20.49 -5.41
N PHE A 148 -6.49 19.70 -5.17
CA PHE A 148 -7.37 19.84 -4.00
C PHE A 148 -6.73 19.44 -2.66
N ARG A 149 -5.60 18.72 -2.67
CA ARG A 149 -4.86 18.39 -1.44
C ARG A 149 -4.38 19.64 -0.69
N ALA A 150 -4.05 20.70 -1.42
CA ALA A 150 -3.54 21.94 -0.83
C ALA A 150 -4.65 22.85 -0.27
N PHE A 151 -5.88 22.71 -0.77
CA PHE A 151 -7.07 23.42 -0.25
C PHE A 151 -7.73 22.71 0.95
N ARG A 152 -7.29 21.49 1.29
CA ARG A 152 -7.67 20.88 2.56
C ARG A 152 -6.86 21.55 3.66
N PRO A 153 -7.49 21.99 4.75
CA PRO A 153 -6.74 22.55 5.87
C PRO A 153 -5.63 21.56 6.26
N PRO A 154 -4.40 22.02 6.53
CA PRO A 154 -3.36 21.14 7.05
C PRO A 154 -3.98 20.44 8.25
N ARG A 155 -4.00 19.09 8.21
CA ARG A 155 -4.47 18.29 9.34
C ARG A 155 -3.73 18.79 10.56
N GLN A 156 -4.43 19.50 11.45
CA GLN A 156 -3.89 19.85 12.76
C GLN A 156 -3.37 18.54 13.37
N PRO A 157 -2.08 18.47 13.73
CA PRO A 157 -1.55 17.33 14.46
C PRO A 157 -2.18 17.36 15.86
N GLY A 158 -3.40 16.86 16.01
CA GLY A 158 -4.10 16.88 17.30
C GLY A 158 -5.60 16.58 17.27
N ARG A 159 -6.33 16.90 16.20
CA ARG A 159 -7.79 16.66 16.17
C ARG A 159 -8.14 15.48 15.26
N LYS A 160 -7.93 14.26 15.78
CA LYS A 160 -8.70 13.11 15.34
C LYS A 160 -10.14 13.39 15.76
N GLN A 161 -11.01 13.79 14.83
CA GLN A 161 -12.42 13.44 14.98
C GLN A 161 -12.42 11.91 15.09
N GLN A 162 -12.65 11.38 16.28
CA GLN A 162 -12.84 9.96 16.48
C GLN A 162 -14.04 9.58 15.61
N PRO A 163 -13.85 8.79 14.54
CA PRO A 163 -14.97 7.98 14.08
C PRO A 163 -15.35 7.14 15.30
N VAL A 164 -16.64 7.00 15.59
CA VAL A 164 -17.16 6.02 16.56
C VAL A 164 -16.30 4.77 16.42
N SER A 165 -15.51 4.49 17.46
CA SER A 165 -14.38 3.57 17.34
C SER A 165 -14.93 2.16 17.20
N ARG A 166 -15.26 1.77 15.97
CA ARG A 166 -15.24 0.36 15.61
C ARG A 166 -13.82 -0.09 15.95
N PRO A 167 -13.66 -1.12 16.80
CA PRO A 167 -12.35 -1.67 17.08
C PRO A 167 -11.69 -1.92 15.74
N ARG A 168 -10.46 -1.43 15.58
CA ARG A 168 -9.71 -1.65 14.33
C ARG A 168 -9.73 -3.16 14.08
N PRO A 169 -10.18 -3.62 12.90
CA PRO A 169 -10.13 -5.04 12.59
C PRO A 169 -8.69 -5.50 12.82
N ARG A 170 -8.53 -6.64 13.52
CA ARG A 170 -7.23 -7.22 13.78
C ARG A 170 -6.50 -7.32 12.43
N PRO A 171 -5.22 -6.92 12.35
CA PRO A 171 -4.47 -7.04 11.12
C PRO A 171 -4.48 -8.50 10.68
N ALA A 172 -4.95 -8.77 9.47
CA ALA A 172 -5.00 -10.13 8.95
C ALA A 172 -3.59 -10.75 8.98
N PRO A 173 -3.46 -12.02 9.37
CA PRO A 173 -2.16 -12.68 9.37
C PRO A 173 -1.60 -12.76 7.94
N LYS A 174 -0.29 -12.65 7.83
CA LYS A 174 0.40 -12.78 6.53
C LYS A 174 0.12 -14.18 5.95
N PRO A 175 -0.13 -14.33 4.63
CA PRO A 175 -0.39 -15.63 4.02
C PRO A 175 0.64 -16.71 4.37
N ARG A 176 1.94 -16.34 4.39
CA ARG A 176 3.03 -17.25 4.77
C ARG A 176 2.90 -17.80 6.20
N ARG A 177 2.34 -17.02 7.12
CA ARG A 177 2.11 -17.44 8.51
C ARG A 177 1.02 -18.50 8.56
N VAL A 178 -0.07 -18.29 7.83
CA VAL A 178 -1.18 -19.25 7.72
C VAL A 178 -0.73 -20.55 7.06
N VAL A 179 0.02 -20.47 5.95
CA VAL A 179 0.61 -21.65 5.29
C VAL A 179 1.51 -22.41 6.25
N ARG A 180 2.38 -21.72 7.00
CA ARG A 180 3.25 -22.35 7.99
C ARG A 180 2.43 -23.10 9.05
N TRP A 181 1.36 -22.51 9.56
CA TRP A 181 0.50 -23.17 10.55
C TRP A 181 -0.18 -24.42 9.99
N ILE A 182 -0.70 -24.35 8.76
CA ILE A 182 -1.31 -25.50 8.08
C ILE A 182 -0.29 -26.63 7.88
N MET A 183 0.97 -26.31 7.60
CA MET A 183 2.07 -27.26 7.38
C MET A 183 2.74 -27.75 8.68
N THR A 184 2.36 -27.21 9.84
CA THR A 184 2.94 -27.59 11.13
C THR A 184 2.07 -28.66 11.78
N ASN A 185 2.68 -29.67 12.39
CA ASN A 185 1.94 -30.64 13.20
C ASN A 185 1.07 -29.89 14.24
N PRO A 186 -0.26 -30.10 14.27
CA PRO A 186 -1.16 -29.39 15.19
C PRO A 186 -0.73 -29.46 16.66
N GLN A 187 -0.06 -30.53 17.08
CA GLN A 187 0.43 -30.72 18.45
C GLN A 187 1.58 -29.76 18.82
N HIS A 188 2.30 -29.23 17.82
CA HIS A 188 3.41 -28.30 18.01
C HIS A 188 3.01 -26.83 17.82
N LEU A 189 1.72 -26.57 17.54
CA LEU A 189 1.23 -25.23 17.32
C LEU A 189 0.90 -24.56 18.66
N ALA A 190 1.39 -23.32 18.86
CA ALA A 190 1.04 -22.55 20.05
C ALA A 190 -0.49 -22.34 20.13
N ALA A 191 -1.06 -22.41 21.33
CA ALA A 191 -2.52 -22.34 21.51
C ALA A 191 -3.17 -21.11 20.87
N ALA A 192 -2.50 -19.95 20.93
CA ALA A 192 -2.96 -18.72 20.29
C ALA A 192 -2.98 -18.82 18.75
N ASP A 193 -1.93 -19.41 18.16
CA ASP A 193 -1.84 -19.62 16.71
C ASP A 193 -2.87 -20.66 16.23
N ALA A 194 -3.13 -21.70 17.02
CA ALA A 194 -4.15 -22.71 16.73
C ALA A 194 -5.57 -22.12 16.77
N ALA A 195 -5.85 -21.26 17.75
CA ALA A 195 -7.12 -20.54 17.83
C ALA A 195 -7.31 -19.60 16.63
N GLU A 196 -6.27 -18.84 16.27
CA GLU A 196 -6.31 -17.94 15.10
C GLU A 196 -6.49 -18.73 13.79
N LEU A 197 -5.78 -19.84 13.60
CA LEU A 197 -5.97 -20.71 12.43
C LEU A 197 -7.40 -21.26 12.37
N LYS A 198 -7.98 -21.66 13.52
CA LYS A 198 -9.36 -22.14 13.59
C LYS A 198 -10.35 -21.06 13.14
N GLU A 199 -10.21 -19.82 13.62
CA GLU A 199 -11.02 -18.69 13.18
C GLU A 199 -10.96 -18.50 11.66
N ILE A 200 -9.76 -18.53 11.08
CA ILE A 200 -9.57 -18.36 9.62
C ILE A 200 -10.22 -19.50 8.84
N ARG A 201 -10.06 -20.76 9.29
CA ARG A 201 -10.69 -21.93 8.65
C ARG A 201 -12.22 -21.84 8.71
N THR A 202 -12.78 -21.40 9.83
CA THR A 202 -14.24 -21.21 9.93
C THR A 202 -14.77 -20.09 9.02
N ALA A 203 -13.95 -19.08 8.75
CA ALA A 203 -14.34 -17.96 7.87
C ALA A 203 -14.18 -18.27 6.37
N CYS A 204 -13.41 -19.30 6.00
CA CYS A 204 -13.12 -19.62 4.60
C CYS A 204 -13.18 -21.14 4.36
N PRO A 205 -14.30 -21.66 3.81
CA PRO A 205 -14.48 -23.09 3.53
C PRO A 205 -13.40 -23.69 2.62
N HIS A 206 -12.95 -22.93 1.62
CA HIS A 206 -11.87 -23.36 0.72
C HIS A 206 -10.55 -23.57 1.46
N LEU A 207 -10.21 -22.69 2.41
CA LEU A 207 -9.00 -22.86 3.21
C LEU A 207 -9.13 -24.01 4.20
N ASP A 208 -10.32 -24.21 4.79
CA ASP A 208 -10.59 -25.37 5.62
C ASP A 208 -10.39 -26.69 4.85
N ALA A 209 -10.97 -26.78 3.66
CA ALA A 209 -10.81 -27.93 2.77
C ALA A 209 -9.35 -28.17 2.41
N ALA A 210 -8.63 -27.14 2.00
CA ALA A 210 -7.20 -27.25 1.71
C ALA A 210 -6.40 -27.71 2.93
N ALA A 211 -6.68 -27.19 4.13
CA ALA A 211 -6.00 -27.59 5.35
C ALA A 211 -6.28 -29.05 5.72
N ARG A 212 -7.52 -29.55 5.52
CA ARG A 212 -7.87 -30.97 5.69
C ARG A 212 -7.06 -31.85 4.75
N HIS A 213 -7.04 -31.54 3.45
CA HIS A 213 -6.32 -32.34 2.46
C HIS A 213 -4.81 -32.39 2.71
N VAL A 214 -4.21 -31.26 3.13
CA VAL A 214 -2.80 -31.22 3.53
C VAL A 214 -2.54 -32.13 4.73
N HIS A 215 -3.40 -32.07 5.74
CA HIS A 215 -3.25 -32.88 6.94
C HIS A 215 -3.39 -34.37 6.62
N ASP A 216 -4.43 -34.75 5.88
CA ASP A 216 -4.64 -36.14 5.44
C ASP A 216 -3.46 -36.68 4.64
N PHE A 217 -2.89 -35.86 3.75
CA PHE A 217 -1.70 -36.25 2.98
C PHE A 217 -0.46 -36.39 3.87
N ALA A 218 -0.28 -35.51 4.86
CA ALA A 218 0.83 -35.58 5.80
C ALA A 218 0.74 -36.84 6.69
N GLU A 219 -0.45 -37.19 7.16
CA GLU A 219 -0.70 -38.44 7.90
C GLU A 219 -0.42 -39.66 7.03
N MET A 220 -0.86 -39.64 5.77
CA MET A 220 -0.59 -40.70 4.80
C MET A 220 0.91 -40.90 4.58
N LEU A 221 1.66 -39.79 4.43
CA LEU A 221 3.11 -39.79 4.29
C LEU A 221 3.80 -40.30 5.57
N HIS A 222 3.35 -39.88 6.75
CA HIS A 222 3.94 -40.27 8.02
C HIS A 222 3.73 -41.75 8.36
N HIS A 223 2.55 -42.29 8.03
CA HIS A 223 2.15 -43.66 8.33
C HIS A 223 2.33 -44.63 7.15
N LEU A 224 2.96 -44.18 6.07
CA LEU A 224 3.23 -44.96 4.87
C LEU A 224 1.95 -45.63 4.31
N ARG A 225 0.87 -44.84 4.17
CA ARG A 225 -0.46 -45.28 3.74
C ARG A 225 -0.76 -45.00 2.27
N GLY A 226 0.17 -45.34 1.37
CA GLY A 226 -0.04 -45.20 -0.08
C GLY A 226 -1.29 -45.92 -0.61
N ASP A 227 -1.82 -46.92 0.11
CA ASP A 227 -3.11 -47.56 -0.17
C ASP A 227 -4.30 -46.58 -0.15
N GLN A 228 -4.19 -45.48 0.60
CA GLN A 228 -5.23 -44.45 0.74
C GLN A 228 -5.12 -43.33 -0.31
N LEU A 229 -4.08 -43.34 -1.15
CA LEU A 229 -3.84 -42.29 -2.14
C LEU A 229 -5.01 -42.13 -3.15
N PRO A 230 -5.60 -43.20 -3.71
CA PRO A 230 -6.74 -43.08 -4.62
C PRO A 230 -7.91 -42.33 -4.00
N ASP A 231 -8.33 -42.77 -2.81
CA ASP A 231 -9.48 -42.18 -2.11
C ASP A 231 -9.22 -40.73 -1.73
N TRP A 232 -7.99 -40.40 -1.34
CA TRP A 232 -7.60 -39.02 -1.07
C TRP A 232 -7.67 -38.14 -2.33
N MET A 233 -7.19 -38.63 -3.47
CA MET A 233 -7.26 -37.89 -4.74
C MET A 233 -8.71 -37.62 -5.14
N GLU A 234 -9.61 -38.60 -4.99
CA GLU A 234 -11.04 -38.40 -5.28
C GLU A 234 -11.66 -37.36 -4.34
N ARG A 235 -11.37 -37.40 -3.04
CA ARG A 235 -11.82 -36.36 -2.09
C ARG A 235 -11.32 -34.97 -2.48
N VAL A 236 -10.07 -34.84 -2.92
CA VAL A 236 -9.53 -33.56 -3.40
C VAL A 236 -10.29 -33.04 -4.62
N LEU A 237 -10.69 -33.91 -5.54
CA LEU A 237 -11.44 -33.55 -6.74
C LEU A 237 -12.89 -33.15 -6.44
N THR A 238 -13.48 -33.62 -5.34
CA THR A 238 -14.83 -33.23 -4.92
C THR A 238 -14.91 -31.80 -4.36
N ASP A 239 -13.82 -31.27 -3.80
CA ASP A 239 -13.76 -29.90 -3.29
C ASP A 239 -13.35 -28.91 -4.41
N ASP A 240 -13.88 -27.68 -4.37
CA ASP A 240 -13.56 -26.61 -5.33
C ASP A 240 -12.16 -26.01 -5.08
N LEU A 241 -11.12 -26.78 -5.39
CA LEU A 241 -9.71 -26.42 -5.17
C LEU A 241 -8.88 -26.60 -6.45
N PRO A 242 -9.00 -25.71 -7.46
CA PRO A 242 -8.34 -25.87 -8.76
C PRO A 242 -6.82 -26.07 -8.70
N ALA A 243 -6.17 -25.44 -7.71
CA ALA A 243 -4.74 -25.61 -7.47
C ALA A 243 -4.37 -27.04 -7.03
N LEU A 244 -5.20 -27.69 -6.21
CA LEU A 244 -5.00 -29.08 -5.81
C LEU A 244 -5.43 -30.06 -6.90
N HIS A 245 -6.40 -29.72 -7.75
CA HIS A 245 -6.73 -30.56 -8.92
C HIS A 245 -5.55 -30.70 -9.88
N SER A 246 -4.79 -29.61 -10.07
CA SER A 246 -3.56 -29.64 -10.85
C SER A 246 -2.49 -30.54 -10.22
N LEU A 247 -2.40 -30.56 -8.88
CA LEU A 247 -1.53 -31.50 -8.15
C LEU A 247 -1.97 -32.95 -8.38
N VAL A 248 -3.25 -33.27 -8.21
CA VAL A 248 -3.80 -34.63 -8.45
C VAL A 248 -3.51 -35.08 -9.88
N SER A 249 -3.65 -34.19 -10.85
CA SER A 249 -3.31 -34.49 -12.26
C SER A 249 -1.83 -34.84 -12.44
N GLY A 250 -0.93 -34.21 -11.68
CA GLY A 250 0.48 -34.56 -11.62
C GLY A 250 0.70 -35.94 -10.98
N LEU A 251 0.12 -36.16 -9.80
CA LEU A 251 0.25 -37.42 -9.06
C LEU A 251 -0.25 -38.63 -9.85
N ARG A 252 -1.31 -38.47 -10.66
CA ARG A 252 -1.82 -39.53 -11.55
C ARG A 252 -0.82 -39.97 -12.61
N ARG A 253 0.05 -39.08 -13.11
CA ARG A 253 1.08 -39.43 -14.10
C ARG A 253 2.17 -40.30 -13.49
N ASP A 254 2.49 -40.05 -12.23
CA ASP A 254 3.54 -40.74 -11.48
C ASP A 254 2.93 -41.67 -10.40
N PHE A 255 1.72 -42.18 -10.62
CA PHE A 255 0.91 -42.84 -9.59
C PHE A 255 1.65 -43.96 -8.87
N ASP A 256 2.26 -44.89 -9.62
CA ASP A 256 3.00 -46.01 -9.03
C ASP A 256 4.20 -45.55 -8.20
N ALA A 257 4.90 -44.52 -8.68
CA ALA A 257 6.06 -43.96 -7.99
C ALA A 257 5.65 -43.21 -6.71
N VAL A 258 4.56 -42.46 -6.74
CA VAL A 258 4.01 -41.75 -5.59
C VAL A 258 3.48 -42.75 -4.56
N THR A 259 2.73 -43.76 -4.99
CA THR A 259 2.25 -44.84 -4.12
C THR A 259 3.42 -45.56 -3.46
N ALA A 260 4.48 -45.90 -4.22
CA ALA A 260 5.68 -46.50 -3.64
C ALA A 260 6.38 -45.57 -2.62
N GLY A 261 6.48 -44.27 -2.92
CA GLY A 261 7.03 -43.27 -2.01
C GLY A 261 6.20 -43.08 -0.74
N LEU A 262 4.89 -43.35 -0.81
CA LEU A 262 3.97 -43.31 0.32
C LEU A 262 3.77 -44.67 0.99
N SER A 263 4.38 -45.76 0.53
CA SER A 263 4.19 -47.11 1.10
C SER A 263 5.48 -47.75 1.59
N THR A 264 6.63 -47.24 1.18
CA THR A 264 7.93 -47.83 1.51
C THR A 264 8.70 -46.97 2.52
N PRO A 265 9.50 -47.59 3.41
CA PRO A 265 10.38 -46.84 4.30
C PRO A 265 11.60 -46.26 3.57
N TRP A 266 11.79 -46.61 2.29
CA TRP A 266 12.92 -46.21 1.49
C TRP A 266 12.68 -44.83 0.89
N SER A 267 13.61 -43.91 1.13
CA SER A 267 13.60 -42.60 0.49
C SER A 267 14.90 -42.37 -0.27
N SER A 268 14.82 -41.61 -1.36
CA SER A 268 16.02 -41.15 -2.07
C SER A 268 16.76 -40.04 -1.31
N GLY A 269 16.30 -39.61 -0.13
CA GLY A 269 16.84 -38.44 0.57
C GLY A 269 18.33 -38.52 0.86
N GLN A 270 18.83 -39.68 1.30
CA GLN A 270 20.27 -39.86 1.51
C GLN A 270 21.04 -39.76 0.19
N VAL A 271 20.55 -40.40 -0.87
CA VAL A 271 21.16 -40.37 -2.21
C VAL A 271 21.15 -38.94 -2.76
N GLU A 272 20.03 -38.23 -2.66
CA GLU A 272 19.91 -36.83 -3.08
C GLU A 272 20.82 -35.90 -2.28
N GLY A 273 21.02 -36.17 -0.99
CA GLY A 273 21.99 -35.48 -0.16
C GLY A 273 23.42 -35.64 -0.70
N HIS A 274 23.80 -36.88 -1.03
CA HIS A 274 25.11 -37.15 -1.66
C HIS A 274 25.23 -36.49 -3.03
N VAL A 275 24.21 -36.59 -3.88
CA VAL A 275 24.17 -35.91 -5.19
C VAL A 275 24.34 -34.40 -5.03
N THR A 276 23.70 -33.79 -4.03
CA THR A 276 23.80 -32.36 -3.74
C THR A 276 25.20 -31.98 -3.28
N ARG A 277 25.82 -32.76 -2.37
CA ARG A 277 27.22 -32.59 -1.96
C ARG A 277 28.15 -32.66 -3.16
N VAL A 278 27.99 -33.67 -4.01
CA VAL A 278 28.81 -33.85 -5.22
C VAL A 278 28.62 -32.68 -6.20
N LYS A 279 27.37 -32.24 -6.43
CA LYS A 279 27.06 -31.05 -7.25
C LYS A 279 27.72 -29.79 -6.68
N LEU A 280 27.74 -29.61 -5.35
CA LEU A 280 28.42 -28.49 -4.70
C LEU A 280 29.92 -28.51 -4.95
N ILE A 281 30.59 -29.66 -4.74
CA ILE A 281 32.03 -29.83 -5.01
C ILE A 281 32.35 -29.53 -6.47
N LYS A 282 31.52 -30.02 -7.41
CA LYS A 282 31.67 -29.74 -8.84
C LYS A 282 31.52 -28.23 -9.15
N ARG A 283 30.60 -27.54 -8.48
CA ARG A 283 30.40 -26.08 -8.62
C ARG A 283 31.56 -25.28 -8.04
N MET A 284 32.13 -25.70 -6.90
CA MET A 284 33.33 -25.09 -6.32
C MET A 284 34.55 -25.22 -7.25
N ALA A 285 34.61 -26.26 -8.07
CA ALA A 285 35.61 -26.43 -9.11
C ALA A 285 35.29 -25.66 -10.41
N TYR A 286 34.36 -24.69 -10.38
CA TYR A 286 33.90 -23.90 -11.52
C TYR A 286 33.47 -24.76 -12.73
N GLY A 287 32.91 -25.95 -12.47
CA GLY A 287 32.49 -26.89 -13.52
C GLY A 287 33.62 -27.64 -14.22
N ARG A 288 34.88 -27.44 -13.82
CA ARG A 288 36.08 -28.05 -14.44
C ARG A 288 36.52 -29.35 -13.79
N ALA A 289 35.77 -29.87 -12.81
CA ALA A 289 36.03 -31.18 -12.24
C ALA A 289 35.55 -32.27 -13.21
N ASN A 290 36.50 -32.83 -13.99
CA ASN A 290 36.32 -34.12 -14.64
C ASN A 290 36.14 -35.24 -13.59
N LEU A 291 35.79 -36.45 -14.02
CA LEU A 291 35.45 -37.53 -13.09
C LEU A 291 36.59 -37.84 -12.10
N ASP A 292 37.83 -37.85 -12.57
CA ASP A 292 39.02 -38.15 -11.74
C ASP A 292 39.24 -37.08 -10.67
N LEU A 293 39.19 -35.81 -11.04
CA LEU A 293 39.33 -34.69 -10.10
C LEU A 293 38.15 -34.65 -9.12
N LEU A 294 36.93 -34.93 -9.58
CA LEU A 294 35.76 -35.00 -8.71
C LEU A 294 35.88 -36.14 -7.70
N ARG A 295 36.33 -37.32 -8.15
CA ARG A 295 36.58 -38.49 -7.30
C ARG A 295 37.64 -38.19 -6.24
N GLN A 296 38.77 -37.59 -6.63
CA GLN A 296 39.80 -37.17 -5.69
C GLN A 296 39.26 -36.18 -4.66
N ARG A 297 38.48 -35.18 -5.06
CA ARG A 297 37.91 -34.19 -4.12
C ARG A 297 36.84 -34.77 -3.19
N VAL A 298 36.11 -35.80 -3.62
CA VAL A 298 35.10 -36.48 -2.79
C VAL A 298 35.77 -37.43 -1.79
N LEU A 299 36.81 -38.16 -2.20
CA LEU A 299 37.49 -39.16 -1.36
C LEU A 299 38.56 -38.56 -0.43
N LEU A 300 39.21 -37.46 -0.84
CA LEU A 300 40.31 -36.83 -0.11
C LEU A 300 39.93 -35.50 0.55
N GLY A 301 38.71 -35.00 0.33
CA GLY A 301 38.20 -33.83 1.05
C GLY A 301 37.79 -34.21 2.48
N PRO A 302 37.98 -33.32 3.49
CA PRO A 302 37.48 -33.55 4.84
C PRO A 302 35.95 -33.72 4.88
#